data_AF-A0A2V6DK33-F1
#
_entry.id   AF-A0A2V6DK33-F1
#
_cell.length_a   1.000
_cell.length_b   1.000
_cell.length_c   1.000
_cell.angle_alpha   90.00
_cell.angle_beta   90.00
_cell.angle_gamma   90.00
#
_symmetry.space_group_name_H-M   'P 1'
#
loop_
_entity.id
_entity.type
_entity.pdbx_description
1 polymer ?
#
loop_
_entity_poly.entity_id
_entity_poly.type
_entity_poly.pdbx_seq_one_letter_code
_entity_poly.pdbx_strand_id
1 'polypeptide(L)'
;MATALVAPLIPTTDGTGWRYNMIEEIGNGLNIPDAKPDADGKIRLPVLYRIGGTENVDGKDLLKFEMHRAGVITNTDLVTVNEHGIFCWARINLDGELVKFDPPQTMIAIPLKKGASWDFNGQAGELKVNQHYDVVDEEDIKVPAGKFHAFRIHGEQTSPSP
;
A
#
# COMPACT_ATOMS: atom_id res chain seq x y z
N MET A 1 -1.06 -34.90 11.27
CA MET A 1 -0.25 -33.69 11.50
C MET A 1 -1.09 -32.51 11.05
N ALA A 2 -1.32 -31.52 11.90
CA ALA A 2 -2.04 -30.31 11.52
C ALA A 2 -1.05 -29.40 10.79
N THR A 3 -1.25 -29.22 9.49
CA THR A 3 -0.55 -28.20 8.71
C THR A 3 -0.93 -26.85 9.28
N ALA A 4 0.03 -26.12 9.85
CA ALA A 4 -0.22 -24.73 10.25
C ALA A 4 -0.68 -23.98 8.99
N LEU A 5 -1.88 -23.40 9.04
CA LEU A 5 -2.33 -22.48 8.00
C LEU A 5 -1.26 -21.39 7.89
N VAL A 6 -0.70 -21.21 6.69
CA VAL A 6 0.14 -20.05 6.38
C VAL A 6 -0.69 -18.83 6.77
N ALA A 7 -0.20 -18.03 7.72
CA ALA A 7 -0.92 -16.86 8.17
C ALA A 7 -1.22 -15.97 6.94
N PRO A 8 -2.45 -15.43 6.81
CA PRO A 8 -2.77 -14.56 5.69
C PRO A 8 -1.83 -13.36 5.68
N LEU A 9 -1.39 -12.96 4.48
CA LEU A 9 -0.43 -11.86 4.29
C LEU A 9 -0.95 -10.55 4.90
N ILE A 10 -2.25 -10.31 4.81
CA ILE A 10 -2.92 -9.13 5.32
C ILE A 10 -4.38 -9.48 5.67
N PRO A 11 -5.01 -8.83 6.67
CA PRO A 11 -6.43 -9.01 6.92
C PRO A 11 -7.28 -8.51 5.73
N THR A 12 -8.26 -9.31 5.31
CA THR A 12 -9.14 -8.99 4.16
C THR A 12 -10.63 -9.00 4.50
N THR A 13 -10.99 -9.24 5.76
CA THR A 13 -12.39 -9.21 6.20
C THR A 13 -12.92 -7.78 6.18
N ASP A 14 -14.10 -7.58 5.59
CA ASP A 14 -14.77 -6.28 5.52
C ASP A 14 -14.88 -5.60 6.90
N GLY A 15 -14.66 -4.29 6.93
CA GLY A 15 -14.63 -3.49 8.14
C GLY A 15 -13.36 -3.62 8.98
N THR A 16 -12.46 -4.57 8.68
CA THR A 16 -11.17 -4.67 9.35
C THR A 16 -10.32 -3.45 9.02
N GLY A 17 -9.60 -2.93 10.02
CA GLY A 17 -8.69 -1.82 9.80
C GLY A 17 -7.53 -1.82 10.78
N TRP A 18 -6.46 -1.14 10.41
CA TRP A 18 -5.27 -0.98 11.24
C TRP A 18 -4.84 0.49 11.23
N ARG A 19 -4.33 0.92 12.37
CA ARG A 19 -3.82 2.29 12.57
C ARG A 19 -2.33 2.25 12.79
N TYR A 20 -1.64 3.21 12.18
CA TYR A 20 -0.23 3.46 12.45
C TYR A 20 0.05 4.96 12.44
N ASN A 21 1.14 5.35 13.11
CA ASN A 21 1.65 6.71 13.03
C ASN A 21 2.64 6.77 11.88
N MET A 22 2.36 7.64 10.91
CA MET A 22 3.21 7.87 9.76
C MET A 22 4.10 9.08 10.01
N ILE A 23 5.35 8.99 9.58
CA ILE A 23 6.26 10.12 9.45
C ILE A 23 6.56 10.23 7.96
N GLU A 24 6.34 11.42 7.41
CA GLU A 24 6.53 11.71 6.00
C GLU A 24 7.45 12.91 5.85
N GLU A 25 8.52 12.74 5.09
CA GLU A 25 9.43 13.81 4.69
C GLU A 25 8.96 14.32 3.32
N ILE A 26 8.53 15.58 3.26
CA ILE A 26 7.98 16.13 2.02
C ILE A 26 9.10 16.37 1.01
N GLY A 27 9.10 15.62 -0.09
CA GLY A 27 9.82 15.97 -1.31
C GLY A 27 9.08 17.03 -2.13
N ASN A 28 9.75 17.64 -3.10
CA ASN A 28 9.10 18.61 -4.00
C ASN A 28 7.87 17.98 -4.70
N GLY A 29 6.72 18.64 -4.64
CA GLY A 29 5.52 18.28 -5.40
C GLY A 29 4.45 17.47 -4.66
N LEU A 30 4.65 17.10 -3.40
CA LEU A 30 3.65 16.36 -2.61
C LEU A 30 2.94 17.28 -1.61
N ASN A 31 1.62 17.42 -1.74
CA ASN A 31 0.79 18.19 -0.82
C ASN A 31 -0.24 17.26 -0.16
N ILE A 32 -0.19 17.12 1.16
CA ILE A 32 -1.19 16.39 1.93
C ILE A 32 -2.18 17.43 2.46
N PRO A 33 -3.46 17.41 2.04
CA PRO A 33 -4.45 18.34 2.52
C PRO A 33 -4.49 18.37 4.05
N ASP A 34 -4.54 19.58 4.61
CA ASP A 34 -4.68 19.84 6.05
C ASP A 34 -3.58 19.30 6.97
N ALA A 35 -2.45 18.84 6.40
CA ALA A 35 -1.29 18.43 7.18
C ALA A 35 -0.18 19.49 7.12
N LYS A 36 0.33 19.90 8.28
CA LYS A 36 1.43 20.87 8.39
C LYS A 36 2.72 20.16 8.80
N PRO A 37 3.85 20.46 8.15
CA PRO A 37 5.15 20.05 8.67
C PRO A 37 5.36 20.59 10.09
N ASP A 38 5.99 19.80 10.95
CA ASP A 38 6.47 20.27 12.24
C ASP A 38 7.83 20.98 12.13
N ALA A 39 8.46 21.27 13.27
CA ALA A 39 9.70 22.00 13.35
C ALA A 39 10.88 21.33 12.60
N ASP A 40 10.81 20.02 12.38
CA ASP A 40 11.82 19.26 11.62
C ASP A 40 11.52 19.26 10.11
N GLY A 41 10.45 19.93 9.67
CA GLY A 41 9.98 19.89 8.29
C GLY A 41 9.29 18.58 7.92
N LYS A 42 8.93 17.73 8.89
CA LYS A 42 8.27 16.44 8.66
C LYS A 42 6.79 16.53 8.97
N ILE A 43 5.98 15.78 8.22
CA ILE A 43 4.59 15.58 8.58
C ILE A 43 4.49 14.32 9.44
N ARG A 44 3.89 14.44 10.62
CA ARG A 44 3.61 13.31 11.51
C ARG A 44 2.09 13.21 11.72
N LEU A 45 1.47 12.13 11.25
CA LEU A 45 0.02 11.95 11.39
C LEU A 45 -0.40 10.49 11.60
N PRO A 46 -1.52 10.25 12.31
CA PRO A 46 -2.14 8.93 12.34
C PRO A 46 -2.79 8.62 10.99
N VAL A 47 -2.56 7.41 10.50
CA VAL A 47 -3.20 6.84 9.32
C VAL A 47 -4.07 5.66 9.75
N LEU A 48 -5.26 5.56 9.18
CA LEU A 48 -6.12 4.38 9.26
C LEU A 48 -6.23 3.76 7.88
N TYR A 49 -5.85 2.49 7.74
CA TYR A 49 -6.32 1.68 6.62
C TYR A 49 -7.57 0.91 7.04
N ARG A 50 -8.52 0.78 6.11
CA ARG A 50 -9.75 0.00 6.32
C ARG A 50 -10.10 -0.78 5.05
N ILE A 51 -10.55 -2.02 5.26
CA ILE A 51 -11.24 -2.80 4.22
C ILE A 51 -12.67 -2.27 4.12
N GLY A 52 -12.97 -1.61 3.00
CA GLY A 52 -14.26 -0.94 2.74
C GLY A 52 -15.21 -1.75 1.86
N GLY A 53 -15.19 -3.08 1.97
CA GLY A 53 -15.92 -4.00 1.12
C GLY A 53 -15.22 -4.30 -0.20
N THR A 54 -16.03 -4.53 -1.24
CA THR A 54 -15.56 -4.85 -2.60
C THR A 54 -16.16 -3.91 -3.64
N GLU A 55 -15.45 -3.74 -4.74
CA GLU A 55 -15.90 -2.99 -5.92
C GLU A 55 -15.70 -3.81 -7.18
N ASN A 56 -16.71 -3.84 -8.05
CA ASN A 56 -16.58 -4.52 -9.33
C ASN A 56 -16.01 -3.56 -10.38
N VAL A 57 -14.84 -3.89 -10.92
CA VAL A 57 -14.21 -3.15 -12.02
C VAL A 57 -13.97 -4.13 -13.17
N ASP A 58 -14.53 -3.83 -14.34
CA ASP A 58 -14.42 -4.66 -15.55
C ASP A 58 -14.80 -6.14 -15.31
N GLY A 59 -15.83 -6.39 -14.49
CA GLY A 59 -16.30 -7.73 -14.17
C GLY A 59 -15.46 -8.46 -13.10
N LYS A 60 -14.51 -7.77 -12.46
CA LYS A 60 -13.68 -8.33 -11.37
C LYS A 60 -14.05 -7.67 -10.04
N ASP A 61 -14.38 -8.50 -9.05
CA ASP A 61 -14.57 -8.04 -7.68
C ASP A 61 -13.22 -7.81 -6.99
N LEU A 62 -12.95 -6.56 -6.60
CA LEU A 62 -11.70 -6.10 -5.99
C LEU A 62 -11.95 -5.65 -4.56
N LEU A 63 -11.03 -5.95 -3.64
CA LEU A 63 -11.09 -5.44 -2.27
C LEU A 63 -10.79 -3.94 -2.26
N LYS A 64 -11.57 -3.17 -1.49
CA LYS A 64 -11.34 -1.73 -1.29
C LYS A 64 -10.43 -1.51 -0.09
N PHE A 65 -9.18 -1.15 -0.34
CA PHE A 65 -8.22 -0.73 0.68
C PHE A 65 -8.25 0.80 0.78
N GLU A 66 -9.00 1.31 1.75
CA GLU A 66 -9.19 2.74 1.94
C GLU A 66 -8.13 3.29 2.90
N MET A 67 -7.38 4.31 2.46
CA MET A 67 -6.50 5.07 3.33
C MET A 67 -7.22 6.32 3.84
N HIS A 68 -7.35 6.41 5.16
CA HIS A 68 -7.97 7.53 5.86
C HIS A 68 -6.88 8.36 6.58
N ARG A 69 -6.82 9.66 6.27
CA ARG A 69 -5.95 10.65 6.94
C ARG A 69 -6.84 11.79 7.42
N ALA A 70 -6.73 12.14 8.71
CA ALA A 70 -7.58 13.17 9.34
C ALA A 70 -9.11 12.99 9.12
N GLY A 71 -9.58 11.74 8.95
CA GLY A 71 -10.99 11.42 8.69
C GLY A 71 -11.43 11.55 7.23
N VAL A 72 -10.52 11.89 6.31
CA VAL A 72 -10.74 11.96 4.86
C VAL A 72 -10.11 10.74 4.19
N ILE A 73 -10.81 10.14 3.22
CA ILE A 73 -10.24 9.10 2.36
C ILE A 73 -9.31 9.78 1.35
N THR A 74 -8.00 9.53 1.45
CA THR A 74 -7.02 10.13 0.54
C THR A 74 -6.82 9.32 -0.73
N ASN A 75 -7.05 8.01 -0.64
CA ASN A 75 -7.13 7.10 -1.78
C ASN A 75 -7.84 5.80 -1.39
N THR A 76 -8.42 5.13 -2.38
CA THR A 76 -8.87 3.75 -2.27
C THR A 76 -8.11 2.90 -3.29
N ASP A 77 -7.30 1.97 -2.81
CA ASP A 77 -6.66 0.96 -3.65
C ASP A 77 -7.64 -0.20 -3.89
N LEU A 78 -7.86 -0.56 -5.16
CA LEU A 78 -8.71 -1.67 -5.56
C LEU A 78 -7.83 -2.88 -5.88
N VAL A 79 -7.80 -3.84 -4.95
CA VAL A 79 -6.76 -4.87 -4.92
C VAL A 79 -7.30 -6.29 -4.99
N THR A 80 -6.45 -7.20 -5.47
CA THR A 80 -6.56 -8.64 -5.22
C THR A 80 -5.45 -9.08 -4.27
N VAL A 81 -5.78 -9.97 -3.35
CA VAL A 81 -4.83 -10.64 -2.44
C VAL A 81 -4.89 -12.13 -2.70
N ASN A 82 -3.75 -12.75 -2.99
CA ASN A 82 -3.64 -14.20 -3.22
C ASN A 82 -2.27 -14.74 -2.76
N GLU A 83 -1.99 -16.00 -3.05
CA GLU A 83 -0.74 -16.69 -2.69
C GLU A 83 0.53 -16.08 -3.33
N HIS A 84 0.37 -15.25 -4.36
CA HIS A 84 1.47 -14.56 -5.03
C HIS A 84 1.71 -13.15 -4.48
N GLY A 85 0.77 -12.58 -3.71
CA GLY A 85 0.93 -11.29 -3.07
C GLY A 85 -0.29 -10.37 -3.13
N ILE A 86 -0.04 -9.07 -3.17
CA ILE A 86 -1.05 -8.00 -3.23
C ILE A 86 -0.86 -7.23 -4.54
N PHE A 87 -1.92 -7.17 -5.34
CA PHE A 87 -1.91 -6.54 -6.66
C PHE A 87 -2.99 -5.47 -6.75
N CYS A 88 -2.60 -4.24 -7.07
CA CYS A 88 -3.51 -3.11 -7.24
C CYS A 88 -3.89 -2.98 -8.72
N TRP A 89 -5.19 -3.07 -9.00
CA TRP A 89 -5.73 -3.00 -10.36
C TRP A 89 -6.15 -1.58 -10.73
N ALA A 90 -6.60 -0.81 -9.74
CA ALA A 90 -6.96 0.58 -9.92
C ALA A 90 -6.90 1.32 -8.58
N ARG A 91 -6.80 2.64 -8.64
CA ARG A 91 -6.87 3.53 -7.48
C ARG A 91 -7.92 4.59 -7.72
N ILE A 92 -8.80 4.79 -6.74
CA ILE A 92 -9.67 5.96 -6.67
C ILE A 92 -8.90 7.04 -5.89
N ASN A 93 -8.59 8.16 -6.54
CA ASN A 93 -7.88 9.28 -5.91
C ASN A 93 -8.81 10.16 -5.06
N LEU A 94 -8.26 11.22 -4.45
CA LEU A 94 -9.03 12.14 -3.60
C LEU A 94 -10.19 12.83 -4.34
N ASP A 95 -10.05 13.06 -5.65
CA ASP A 95 -11.08 13.66 -6.50
C ASP A 95 -12.16 12.65 -6.93
N GLY A 96 -12.03 11.39 -6.52
CA GLY A 96 -12.94 10.31 -6.89
C GLY A 96 -12.67 9.73 -8.29
N GLU A 97 -11.59 10.13 -8.95
CA GLU A 97 -11.21 9.62 -10.26
C GLU A 97 -10.61 8.21 -10.13
N LEU A 98 -11.10 7.30 -10.97
CA LEU A 98 -10.60 5.94 -11.08
C LEU A 98 -9.41 5.88 -12.05
N VAL A 99 -8.21 5.67 -11.50
CA VAL A 99 -6.96 5.48 -12.25
C VAL A 99 -6.66 3.99 -12.33
N LYS A 100 -6.75 3.40 -13.52
CA LYS A 100 -6.44 1.97 -13.75
C LYS A 100 -4.93 1.75 -13.93
N PHE A 101 -4.46 0.59 -13.48
CA PHE A 101 -3.10 0.12 -13.71
C PHE A 101 -3.07 -0.96 -14.80
N ASP A 102 -2.13 -0.84 -15.75
CA ASP A 102 -1.90 -1.85 -16.78
C ASP A 102 -0.38 -2.14 -16.94
N PRO A 103 0.12 -3.33 -16.54
CA PRO A 103 -0.59 -4.39 -15.82
C PRO A 103 -0.98 -3.93 -14.39
N PRO A 104 -1.68 -4.76 -13.58
CA PRO A 104 -1.86 -4.48 -12.16
C PRO A 104 -0.52 -4.24 -11.46
N GLN A 105 -0.46 -3.23 -10.61
CA GLN A 105 0.73 -2.92 -9.82
C GLN A 105 0.94 -3.99 -8.75
N THR A 106 2.09 -4.64 -8.76
CA THR A 106 2.52 -5.53 -7.67
C THR A 106 2.93 -4.68 -6.46
N MET A 107 2.04 -4.54 -5.48
CA MET A 107 2.33 -3.80 -4.25
C MET A 107 3.26 -4.59 -3.32
N ILE A 108 3.02 -5.89 -3.20
CA ILE A 108 3.81 -6.83 -2.40
C ILE A 108 3.89 -8.14 -3.19
N ALA A 109 5.10 -8.66 -3.40
CA ALA A 109 5.32 -9.97 -4.01
C ALA A 109 5.67 -11.03 -2.95
N ILE A 110 5.15 -12.24 -3.10
CA ILE A 110 5.44 -13.41 -2.25
C ILE A 110 6.30 -14.42 -3.04
N PRO A 111 7.31 -15.05 -2.42
CA PRO A 111 7.66 -15.00 -1.00
C PRO A 111 8.44 -13.75 -0.58
N LEU A 112 8.11 -13.21 0.60
CA LEU A 112 8.93 -12.20 1.28
C LEU A 112 10.09 -12.89 1.97
N LYS A 113 11.31 -12.49 1.60
CA LYS A 113 12.58 -12.88 2.22
C LYS A 113 13.62 -11.83 1.88
N LYS A 114 14.62 -11.63 2.74
CA LYS A 114 15.75 -10.73 2.43
C LYS A 114 16.38 -11.06 1.07
N GLY A 115 16.58 -10.02 0.26
CA GLY A 115 17.12 -10.11 -1.10
C GLY A 115 16.11 -10.47 -2.19
N ALA A 116 14.82 -10.66 -1.86
CA ALA A 116 13.76 -10.70 -2.87
C ALA A 116 13.52 -9.28 -3.43
N SER A 117 13.17 -9.20 -4.71
CA SER A 117 12.85 -7.94 -5.38
C SER A 117 11.79 -8.14 -6.46
N TRP A 118 11.12 -7.06 -6.84
CA TRP A 118 10.17 -7.05 -7.95
C TRP A 118 10.09 -5.65 -8.56
N ASP A 119 9.67 -5.61 -9.82
CA ASP A 119 9.42 -4.37 -10.54
C ASP A 119 7.93 -4.20 -10.83
N PHE A 120 7.52 -2.94 -10.93
CA PHE A 120 6.32 -2.55 -11.64
C PHE A 120 6.71 -1.65 -12.81
N ASN A 121 6.54 -2.14 -14.03
CA ASN A 121 6.77 -1.39 -15.27
C ASN A 121 5.45 -1.37 -16.04
N GLY A 122 4.65 -0.31 -15.84
CA GLY A 122 3.29 -0.27 -16.34
C GLY A 122 2.77 1.14 -16.54
N GLN A 123 1.46 1.24 -16.63
CA GLN A 123 0.73 2.50 -16.76
C GLN A 123 -0.14 2.72 -15.53
N ALA A 124 -0.33 3.99 -15.17
CA ALA A 124 -1.33 4.47 -14.23
C ALA A 124 -2.15 5.55 -14.96
N GLY A 125 -3.32 5.17 -15.49
CA GLY A 125 -3.98 5.97 -16.52
C GLY A 125 -3.06 6.15 -17.73
N GLU A 126 -2.85 7.40 -18.16
CA GLU A 126 -1.96 7.72 -19.29
C GLU A 126 -0.46 7.79 -18.89
N LEU A 127 -0.13 7.72 -17.60
CA LEU A 127 1.23 7.91 -17.12
C LEU A 127 1.98 6.59 -17.10
N LYS A 128 3.16 6.55 -17.74
CA LYS A 128 4.09 5.43 -17.62
C LYS A 128 4.81 5.47 -16.28
N VAL A 129 4.68 4.41 -15.50
CA VAL A 129 5.26 4.26 -14.16
C VAL A 129 6.25 3.10 -14.15
N ASN A 130 7.46 3.37 -13.66
CA ASN A 130 8.45 2.35 -13.36
C ASN A 130 8.80 2.45 -11.87
N GLN A 131 8.70 1.33 -11.18
CA GLN A 131 9.04 1.20 -9.77
C GLN A 131 9.86 -0.06 -9.54
N HIS A 132 10.84 0.03 -8.64
CA HIS A 132 11.65 -1.08 -8.18
C HIS A 132 11.45 -1.25 -6.67
N TYR A 133 11.35 -2.51 -6.22
CA TYR A 133 11.18 -2.85 -4.81
C TYR A 133 12.18 -3.92 -4.38
N ASP A 134 12.79 -3.74 -3.21
CA ASP A 134 13.73 -4.67 -2.58
C ASP A 134 13.31 -4.99 -1.15
N VAL A 135 13.32 -6.27 -0.77
CA VAL A 135 13.31 -6.67 0.63
C VAL A 135 14.74 -6.57 1.18
N VAL A 136 15.03 -5.46 1.85
CA VAL A 136 16.39 -5.15 2.31
C VAL A 136 16.73 -5.79 3.66
N ASP A 137 15.72 -6.11 4.48
CA ASP A 137 15.92 -6.75 5.77
C ASP A 137 14.68 -7.48 6.28
N GLU A 138 14.84 -8.23 7.37
CA GLU A 138 13.75 -8.85 8.13
C GLU A 138 14.06 -8.79 9.64
N GLU A 139 13.05 -8.52 10.46
CA GLU A 139 13.22 -8.32 11.91
C GLU A 139 11.96 -8.67 12.71
N ASP A 140 12.14 -9.07 13.97
CA ASP A 140 11.04 -9.19 14.92
C ASP A 140 10.79 -7.85 15.63
N ILE A 141 9.61 -7.26 15.41
CA ILE A 141 9.23 -5.97 15.96
C ILE A 141 8.15 -6.11 17.04
N LYS A 142 8.20 -5.21 18.03
CA LYS A 142 7.15 -5.05 19.04
C LYS A 142 6.51 -3.66 18.92
N VAL A 143 5.22 -3.64 18.66
CA VAL A 143 4.38 -2.44 18.57
C VAL A 143 3.20 -2.54 19.55
N PRO A 144 2.42 -1.48 19.78
CA PRO A 144 1.26 -1.56 20.68
C PRO A 144 0.25 -2.66 20.31
N ALA A 145 0.13 -3.00 19.03
CA ALA A 145 -0.76 -4.05 18.53
C ALA A 145 -0.23 -5.48 18.76
N GLY A 146 1.03 -5.66 19.19
CA GLY A 146 1.60 -6.99 19.44
C GLY A 146 3.04 -7.14 18.98
N LYS A 147 3.46 -8.39 18.80
CA LYS A 147 4.77 -8.77 18.25
C LYS A 147 4.58 -9.38 16.87
N PHE A 148 5.41 -8.98 15.91
CA PHE A 148 5.32 -9.40 14.52
C PHE A 148 6.71 -9.69 13.97
N HIS A 149 6.81 -10.71 13.12
CA HIS A 149 7.95 -10.86 12.23
C HIS A 149 7.68 -10.00 10.98
N ALA A 150 8.57 -9.07 10.68
CA ALA A 150 8.36 -8.04 9.66
C ALA A 150 9.49 -8.04 8.63
N PHE A 151 9.15 -7.61 7.41
CA PHE A 151 10.09 -7.44 6.31
C PHE A 151 10.23 -5.96 5.99
N ARG A 152 11.46 -5.48 5.84
CA ARG A 152 11.76 -4.11 5.45
C ARG A 152 11.84 -4.04 3.93
N ILE A 153 10.89 -3.35 3.32
CA ILE A 153 10.83 -3.14 1.87
C ILE A 153 11.29 -1.72 1.55
N HIS A 154 12.29 -1.60 0.68
CA HIS A 154 12.65 -0.35 0.01
C HIS A 154 11.92 -0.31 -1.33
N GLY A 155 11.32 0.82 -1.68
CA GLY A 155 10.64 1.02 -2.95
C GLY A 155 11.01 2.36 -3.55
N GLU A 156 11.35 2.38 -4.83
CA GLU A 156 11.74 3.57 -5.58
C GLU A 156 10.93 3.67 -6.86
N GLN A 157 10.35 4.84 -7.14
CA GLN A 157 9.79 5.16 -8.45
C GLN A 157 10.87 5.78 -9.32
N THR A 158 11.30 5.06 -10.35
CA THR A 158 12.33 5.49 -11.29
C THR A 158 11.76 6.25 -12.49
N SER A 159 10.44 6.15 -12.74
CA SER A 159 9.72 6.93 -13.74
C SER A 159 8.24 7.09 -13.35
N PRO A 160 7.59 8.24 -13.62
CA PRO A 160 8.26 9.50 -13.97
C PRO A 160 9.12 9.98 -12.79
N SER A 161 10.32 10.49 -13.09
CA SER A 161 11.10 11.25 -12.11
C SER A 161 10.52 12.66 -12.00
N PRO A 162 10.67 13.35 -10.85
CA PRO A 162 10.32 14.75 -10.70
C PRO A 162 10.93 15.66 -11.79
#